data_AF-D8L308-F1
#
_entry.id   AF-D8L308-F1
#
_cell.length_a   1.000
_cell.length_b   1.000
_cell.length_c   1.000
_cell.angle_alpha   90.00
_cell.angle_beta   90.00
_cell.angle_gamma   90.00
#
_symmetry.space_group_name_H-M   'P 1'
#
loop_
_entity.id
_entity.type
_entity.pdbx_description
1 polymer ?
#
loop_
_entity_poly.entity_id
_entity_poly.type
_entity_poly.pdbx_seq_one_letter_code
_entity_poly.pdbx_strand_id
1 'polypeptide(L)' 'MGSNSALLSKIATNGGHGENLAYFDGWKAYDRNPFHPTQNPEGVIQMGLA' A
#
# COMPACT_ATOMS: atom_id res chain seq x y z
N MET A 1 -15.87 -4.62 -31.52
CA MET A 1 -14.55 -4.75 -30.89
C MET A 1 -14.79 -5.18 -29.45
N GLY A 2 -14.59 -6.47 -29.16
CA GLY A 2 -14.94 -7.07 -27.87
C GLY A 2 -13.97 -6.63 -26.78
N SER A 3 -14.51 -6.05 -25.72
CA SER A 3 -13.77 -5.83 -24.48
C SER A 3 -13.46 -7.21 -23.88
N ASN A 4 -12.20 -7.64 -23.98
CA ASN A 4 -11.65 -8.70 -23.15
C ASN A 4 -11.58 -8.19 -21.71
N SER A 5 -12.74 -8.04 -21.06
CA SER A 5 -12.81 -7.83 -19.62
C SER A 5 -12.28 -9.11 -19.01
N ALA A 6 -11.02 -9.09 -18.57
CA ALA A 6 -10.36 -10.22 -17.95
C ALA A 6 -11.34 -10.88 -16.95
N LEU A 7 -11.69 -12.14 -17.20
CA LEU A 7 -12.51 -12.96 -16.29
C LEU A 7 -11.63 -13.27 -15.07
N LEU A 8 -11.45 -12.25 -14.22
CA LEU A 8 -10.70 -12.34 -12.99
C LEU A 8 -11.47 -13.26 -12.04
N SER A 9 -10.74 -14.16 -11.38
CA SER A 9 -11.34 -15.04 -10.39
C SER A 9 -11.92 -14.23 -9.23
N LYS A 10 -12.89 -14.78 -8.50
CA LYS A 10 -13.44 -14.13 -7.29
C LYS A 10 -12.34 -13.74 -6.31
N ILE A 11 -11.23 -14.48 -6.24
CA ILE A 11 -10.09 -14.16 -5.39
C ILE A 11 -9.35 -12.91 -5.89
N ALA A 12 -9.12 -12.80 -7.20
CA ALA A 12 -8.46 -11.64 -7.81
C ALA A 12 -9.31 -10.36 -7.74
N THR A 13 -10.63 -10.47 -7.63
CA THR A 13 -11.54 -9.31 -7.44
C THR A 13 -11.93 -9.06 -5.99
N ASN A 14 -11.65 -9.98 -5.07
CA ASN A 14 -11.98 -9.79 -3.66
C ASN A 14 -10.93 -8.88 -3.05
N GLY A 15 -11.35 -7.84 -2.32
CA GLY A 15 -10.48 -6.85 -1.67
C GLY A 15 -9.65 -7.40 -0.49
N GLY A 16 -9.22 -8.66 -0.58
CA GLY A 16 -8.43 -9.39 0.41
C GLY A 16 -7.02 -8.83 0.61
N HIS A 17 -6.61 -7.84 -0.19
CA HIS A 17 -5.40 -7.06 0.07
C HIS A 17 -5.47 -6.29 1.39
N GLY A 18 -6.64 -6.20 2.02
CA GLY A 18 -6.78 -5.59 3.34
C GLY A 18 -6.35 -4.13 3.35
N GLU A 19 -6.18 -3.52 2.17
CA GLU A 19 -5.65 -2.19 1.94
C GLU A 19 -6.51 -1.11 2.61
N ASN A 20 -7.74 -1.43 3.02
CA ASN A 20 -8.61 -0.54 3.80
C ASN A 20 -8.57 -0.80 5.32
N LEU A 21 -7.76 -1.74 5.80
CA LEU A 21 -7.58 -2.03 7.22
C LEU A 21 -6.52 -1.10 7.81
N ALA A 22 -6.77 -0.67 9.04
CA ALA A 22 -5.87 0.21 9.80
C ALA A 22 -4.45 -0.36 9.96
N TYR A 23 -4.27 -1.68 9.80
CA TYR A 23 -2.97 -2.34 9.80
C TYR A 23 -2.02 -1.81 8.72
N PHE A 24 -2.56 -1.35 7.57
CA PHE A 24 -1.77 -0.83 6.46
C PHE A 24 -1.58 0.68 6.48
N ASP A 25 -2.21 1.40 7.43
CA ASP A 25 -2.10 2.86 7.49
C ASP A 25 -0.67 3.32 7.82
N GLY A 26 0.06 2.55 8.64
CA GLY A 26 1.48 2.82 8.91
C GLY A 26 2.35 2.70 7.66
N TRP A 27 2.08 1.71 6.81
CA TRP A 27 2.79 1.55 5.53
C TRP A 27 2.47 2.71 4.58
N LYS A 28 1.19 3.08 4.44
CA LYS A 28 0.79 4.22 3.60
C LYS A 28 1.38 5.55 4.10
N ALA A 29 1.51 5.73 5.41
CA ALA A 29 2.13 6.92 5.99
C ALA A 29 3.63 7.00 5.64
N TYR A 30 4.33 5.86 5.67
CA TYR A 30 5.71 5.77 5.20
C TYR A 30 5.85 6.06 3.70
N ASP A 31 5.04 5.43 2.84
CA ASP A 31 5.10 5.66 1.38
C ASP A 31 4.86 7.13 1.00
N ARG A 32 4.01 7.84 1.76
CA ARG A 32 3.70 9.26 1.50
C ARG A 32 4.73 10.23 2.05
N ASN A 33 5.40 9.88 3.14
CA ASN A 33 6.32 10.78 3.84
C ASN A 33 7.52 10.01 4.41
N PRO A 34 8.39 9.43 3.57
CA PRO A 34 9.50 8.62 4.06
C PRO A 34 10.57 9.50 4.71
N PHE A 35 11.13 9.03 5.83
CA PHE A 35 12.28 9.67 6.46
C PHE A 35 13.49 9.72 5.52
N HIS A 36 14.14 10.89 5.45
CA HIS A 36 15.44 11.04 4.84
C HIS A 36 16.33 11.96 5.69
N PRO A 37 17.53 11.53 6.10
CA PRO A 37 18.33 12.23 7.12
C PRO A 37 18.68 13.68 6.77
N THR A 38 18.75 14.02 5.48
CA THR A 38 19.07 15.39 5.02
C THR A 38 17.94 16.07 4.24
N GLN A 39 16.97 15.33 3.72
CA GLN A 39 15.95 15.86 2.80
C GLN A 39 14.56 15.87 3.45
N ASN A 40 14.33 14.98 4.42
CA ASN A 40 13.09 14.88 5.16
C ASN A 40 13.32 14.24 6.55
N PRO A 41 14.07 14.92 7.44
CA PRO A 41 14.40 14.36 8.75
C PRO A 41 13.17 14.19 9.66
N GLU A 42 12.05 14.81 9.33
CA GLU A 42 10.76 14.67 10.03
C GLU A 42 9.84 13.62 9.37
N GLY A 43 10.35 12.89 8.37
CA GLY A 43 9.59 11.83 7.71
C GLY A 43 9.35 10.63 8.63
N VAL A 44 8.39 9.80 8.26
CA VAL A 44 8.07 8.54 8.93
C VAL A 44 9.22 7.57 8.78
N ILE A 45 9.70 7.03 9.90
CA ILE A 45 10.75 6.00 9.93
C ILE A 45 10.08 4.63 9.90
N GLN A 46 10.50 3.78 8.96
CA GLN A 46 9.98 2.42 8.86
C GLN A 46 10.60 1.51 9.92
N MET A 47 9.79 1.10 10.89
CA MET A 47 10.17 0.17 11.97
C MET A 47 9.44 -1.18 11.90
N GLY A 48 8.64 -1.40 10.86
CA GLY A 48 7.70 -2.52 10.77
C GLY A 48 8.06 -3.65 9.80
N LEU A 49 9.19 -3.55 9.08
CA LEU A 49 9.70 -4.68 8.29
C LEU A 49 10.57 -5.57 9.19
N ALA A 50 10.21 -6.84 9.29
CA ALA A 50 11.02 -7.89 9.91
C ALA A 50 11.59 -8.80 8.82
#